data_AF-A0A820UFJ6-F1
#
_entry.id   AF-A0A820UFJ6-F1
#
_cell.length_a   1.000
_cell.length_b   1.000
_cell.length_c   1.000
_cell.angle_alpha   90.00
_cell.angle_beta   90.00
_cell.angle_gamma   90.00
#
_symmetry.space_group_name_H-M   'P 1'
#
loop_
_entity.id
_entity.type
_entity.pdbx_description
1 polymer ?
#
loop_
_entity_poly.entity_id
_entity_poly.type
_entity_poly.pdbx_seq_one_letter_code
_entity_poly.pdbx_strand_id
1 'polypeptide(L)'
;MMSLLTDTIVVTISQIAFFVCGWLFFFRQLCRNYDVRNRIVILSFAITFALSCTMFELIIFEILAFLQPSSRYLHWRIGLYCMLFLLVFLIPFYIAYLLLNTIKIVRDFRFVLSFTLIAWCFYLYIFWKLGNPFPMSNRHEFFSIEQCISRVGIIGVTAMAILSGFGGMKKRLKINDIA
;
A
#
# COMPACT_ATOMS: atom_id res chain seq x y z
N MET A 1 -13.34 24.08 18.26
CA MET A 1 -13.75 24.01 16.82
C MET A 1 -12.72 24.68 15.92
N MET A 2 -12.21 25.88 16.26
CA MET A 2 -11.15 26.55 15.49
C MET A 2 -9.79 25.82 15.52
N SER A 3 -9.38 25.22 16.65
CA SER A 3 -8.15 24.42 16.73
C SER A 3 -8.17 23.19 15.82
N LEU A 4 -9.29 22.48 15.79
CA LEU A 4 -9.45 21.25 15.00
C LEU A 4 -9.42 21.54 13.49
N LEU A 5 -10.01 22.65 13.05
CA LEU A 5 -9.93 23.12 11.67
C LEU A 5 -8.50 23.48 11.30
N THR A 6 -7.79 24.24 12.14
CA THR A 6 -6.37 24.59 11.90
C THR A 6 -5.49 23.34 11.83
N ASP A 7 -5.66 22.40 12.76
CA ASP A 7 -4.91 21.14 12.79
C ASP A 7 -5.16 20.32 11.51
N THR A 8 -6.42 20.24 11.07
CA THR A 8 -6.80 19.52 9.84
C THR A 8 -6.23 20.21 8.60
N ILE A 9 -6.24 21.55 8.57
CA ILE A 9 -5.68 22.32 7.45
C ILE A 9 -4.16 22.12 7.38
N VAL A 10 -3.45 22.16 8.52
CA VAL A 10 -2.00 21.94 8.57
C VAL A 10 -1.65 20.54 8.03
N VAL A 11 -2.33 19.51 8.52
CA VAL A 11 -2.12 18.12 8.07
C VAL A 11 -2.53 17.92 6.61
N THR A 12 -3.57 18.61 6.13
CA THR A 12 -4.00 18.50 4.73
C THR A 12 -3.03 19.23 3.80
N ILE A 13 -2.51 20.40 4.20
CA ILE A 13 -1.52 21.14 3.42
C ILE A 13 -0.22 20.34 3.33
N SER A 14 0.24 19.77 4.44
CA SER A 14 1.44 18.93 4.43
C SER A 14 1.22 17.67 3.60
N GLN A 15 0.05 17.04 3.68
CA GLN A 15 -0.33 15.91 2.83
C GLN A 15 -0.26 16.28 1.33
N ILE A 16 -0.83 17.43 0.95
CA ILE A 16 -0.80 17.91 -0.45
C ILE A 16 0.64 18.22 -0.86
N ALA A 17 1.43 18.86 0.00
CA ALA A 17 2.83 19.17 -0.29
C ALA A 17 3.65 17.89 -0.50
N PHE A 18 3.52 16.89 0.37
CA PHE A 18 4.19 15.60 0.21
C PHE A 18 3.69 14.81 -0.99
N PHE A 19 2.39 14.87 -1.28
CA PHE A 19 1.82 14.25 -2.47
C PHE A 19 2.36 14.90 -3.75
N VAL A 20 2.43 16.23 -3.81
CA VAL A 20 2.98 16.98 -4.94
C VAL A 20 4.49 16.78 -5.08
N CYS A 21 5.25 16.77 -3.98
CA CYS A 21 6.67 16.47 -3.98
C CYS A 21 6.96 15.03 -4.43
N GLY A 22 6.22 14.05 -3.90
CA GLY A 22 6.30 12.66 -4.34
C GLY A 22 5.92 12.50 -5.81
N TRP A 23 4.81 13.10 -6.22
CA TRP A 23 4.37 13.10 -7.61
C TRP A 23 5.39 13.74 -8.56
N LEU A 24 5.94 14.91 -8.22
CA LEU A 24 6.97 15.60 -9.03
C LEU A 24 8.28 14.83 -9.10
N PHE A 25 8.74 14.28 -7.97
CA PHE A 25 9.97 13.48 -7.92
C PHE A 25 9.83 12.21 -8.76
N PHE A 26 8.71 11.50 -8.64
CA PHE A 26 8.47 10.27 -9.42
C PHE A 26 8.11 10.55 -10.89
N PHE A 27 7.40 11.62 -11.21
CA PHE A 27 7.13 12.01 -12.61
C PHE A 27 8.42 12.38 -13.35
N ARG A 28 9.42 12.98 -12.67
CA ARG A 28 10.74 13.27 -13.25
C ARG A 28 11.65 12.05 -13.35
N GLN A 29 11.66 11.17 -12.34
CA GLN A 29 12.59 10.04 -12.28
C GLN A 29 12.08 8.77 -12.98
N LEU A 30 10.77 8.49 -12.93
CA LEU A 30 10.17 7.22 -13.36
C LEU A 30 9.58 7.27 -14.79
N CYS A 31 8.99 8.40 -15.20
CA CYS A 31 8.44 8.55 -16.56
C CYS A 31 9.50 8.70 -17.65
N ARG A 32 10.79 8.88 -17.29
CA ARG A 32 11.87 8.94 -18.28
C ARG A 32 12.10 7.58 -18.97
N ASN A 33 11.68 6.46 -18.36
CA ASN A 33 11.86 5.10 -18.89
C ASN A 33 10.58 4.24 -18.95
N TYR A 34 9.42 4.74 -18.50
CA TYR A 34 8.14 4.01 -18.55
C TYR A 34 7.29 4.55 -19.69
N ASP A 35 7.61 4.13 -20.91
CA ASP A 35 6.81 4.40 -22.10
C ASP A 35 5.42 3.74 -21.93
N VAL A 36 4.39 4.57 -21.75
CA VAL A 36 2.98 4.30 -22.04
C VAL A 36 2.49 2.85 -21.83
N ARG A 37 2.10 2.51 -20.58
CA ARG A 37 0.96 1.58 -20.41
C ARG A 37 0.08 1.81 -19.18
N ASN A 38 0.61 1.96 -17.95
CA ASN A 38 -0.25 1.96 -16.74
C ASN A 38 0.00 3.14 -15.78
N ARG A 39 -0.60 4.30 -16.06
CA ARG A 39 -0.59 5.50 -15.18
C ARG A 39 -1.02 5.20 -13.74
N ILE A 40 -1.93 4.25 -13.58
CA ILE A 40 -2.54 3.96 -12.28
C ILE A 40 -1.55 3.25 -11.34
N VAL A 41 -0.57 2.48 -11.84
CA VAL A 41 0.47 1.87 -10.97
C VAL A 41 1.33 2.97 -10.33
N ILE A 42 1.69 3.97 -11.13
CA ILE A 42 2.47 5.12 -10.71
C ILE A 42 1.67 5.95 -9.70
N LEU A 43 0.38 6.14 -9.97
CA LEU A 43 -0.54 6.81 -9.05
C LEU A 43 -0.66 6.07 -7.70
N SER A 44 -0.91 4.76 -7.72
CA SER A 44 -1.01 3.94 -6.50
C SER A 44 0.26 4.02 -5.66
N PHE A 45 1.43 3.96 -6.30
CA PHE A 45 2.71 4.09 -5.61
C PHE A 45 2.92 5.49 -4.99
N ALA A 46 2.61 6.55 -5.74
CA ALA A 46 2.70 7.92 -5.22
C ALA A 46 1.73 8.15 -4.04
N ILE A 47 0.51 7.59 -4.11
CA ILE A 47 -0.46 7.64 -3.01
C ILE A 47 0.09 6.89 -1.79
N THR A 48 0.59 5.65 -1.94
CA THR A 48 1.17 4.89 -0.82
C THR A 48 2.36 5.61 -0.19
N PHE A 49 3.21 6.22 -1.00
CA PHE A 49 4.34 7.02 -0.51
C PHE A 49 3.88 8.24 0.28
N ALA A 50 2.96 9.04 -0.27
CA ALA A 50 2.43 10.23 0.39
C ALA A 50 1.74 9.88 1.72
N LEU A 51 0.96 8.80 1.73
CA LEU A 51 0.29 8.31 2.93
C LEU A 51 1.32 7.84 4.00
N SER A 52 2.51 7.38 3.58
CA SER A 52 3.58 6.97 4.49
C SER A 52 4.28 8.18 5.10
N CYS A 53 4.48 9.23 4.30
CA CYS A 53 4.99 10.50 4.79
C CYS A 53 4.03 11.14 5.80
N THR A 54 2.71 11.09 5.55
CA THR A 54 1.72 11.66 6.48
C THR A 54 1.68 10.90 7.81
N MET A 55 1.87 9.57 7.79
CA MET A 55 2.00 8.78 9.02
C MET A 55 3.23 9.16 9.82
N PHE A 56 4.37 9.33 9.15
CA PHE A 56 5.61 9.73 9.80
C PHE A 56 5.53 11.16 10.38
N GLU A 57 4.92 12.08 9.65
CA GLU A 57 4.67 13.45 10.12
C GLU A 57 3.76 13.47 11.36
N LEU A 58 2.69 12.67 11.38
CA LEU A 58 1.82 12.55 12.55
C LEU A 58 2.57 12.08 13.81
N ILE A 59 3.53 11.17 13.65
CA ILE A 59 4.40 10.72 14.76
C ILE A 59 5.30 11.88 15.23
N ILE A 60 5.86 12.67 14.31
CA ILE A 60 6.67 13.84 14.68
C ILE A 60 5.84 14.88 15.43
N PHE A 61 4.63 15.17 14.96
CA PHE A 61 3.70 16.09 15.65
C PHE A 61 3.19 15.55 16.98
N GLU A 62 3.20 14.23 17.16
CA GLU A 62 2.95 13.60 18.45
C GLU A 62 4.09 13.89 19.43
N ILE A 63 5.34 13.67 19.02
CA ILE A 63 6.54 13.90 19.84
C ILE A 63 6.69 15.38 20.20
N LEU A 64 6.41 16.29 19.26
CA LEU A 64 6.49 17.73 19.47
C LEU A 64 5.31 18.31 20.28
N ALA A 65 4.31 17.50 20.62
CA ALA A 65 3.09 17.90 21.33
C ALA A 65 2.36 19.11 20.71
N PHE A 66 2.52 19.31 19.39
CA PHE A 66 2.01 20.49 18.69
C PHE A 66 0.51 20.39 18.35
N LEU A 67 -0.01 19.17 18.15
CA LEU A 67 -1.37 18.92 17.68
C LEU A 67 -2.29 18.38 18.78
N GLN A 68 -3.58 18.75 18.75
CA GLN A 68 -4.54 18.37 19.79
C GLN A 68 -4.77 16.82 19.83
N PRO A 69 -4.80 16.17 21.01
CA PRO A 69 -4.83 14.71 21.11
C PRO A 69 -6.01 14.03 20.40
N SER A 70 -7.19 14.67 20.43
CA SER A 70 -8.41 14.16 19.80
C SER A 70 -8.35 14.21 18.27
N SER A 71 -7.75 15.26 17.70
CA SER A 71 -7.56 15.39 16.24
C SER A 71 -6.53 14.40 15.72
N ARG A 72 -5.43 14.19 16.47
CA ARG A 72 -4.37 13.21 16.12
C ARG A 72 -4.90 11.79 15.98
N TYR A 73 -5.68 11.33 16.96
CA TYR A 73 -6.21 9.97 16.95
C TYR A 73 -7.10 9.71 15.73
N LEU A 74 -7.90 10.70 15.33
CA LEU A 74 -8.73 10.61 14.13
C LEU A 74 -7.89 10.54 12.86
N HIS A 75 -6.90 11.42 12.69
CA HIS A 75 -6.01 11.40 11.51
C HIS A 75 -5.18 10.12 11.43
N TRP A 76 -4.69 9.63 12.57
CA TRP A 76 -3.95 8.38 12.65
C TRP A 76 -4.83 7.18 12.27
N ARG A 77 -6.05 7.12 12.81
CA ARG A 77 -7.01 6.06 12.47
C ARG A 77 -7.39 6.09 10.99
N ILE A 78 -7.69 7.27 10.42
CA ILE A 78 -8.02 7.41 8.99
C ILE A 78 -6.85 6.99 8.11
N GLY A 79 -5.63 7.48 8.39
CA GLY A 79 -4.50 7.15 7.55
C GLY A 79 -4.12 5.67 7.64
N LEU A 80 -4.24 5.04 8.80
CA LEU A 80 -4.05 3.59 8.95
C LEU A 80 -5.08 2.81 8.14
N TYR A 81 -6.36 3.23 8.16
CA TYR A 81 -7.39 2.61 7.33
C TYR A 81 -7.12 2.77 5.84
N CYS A 82 -6.76 3.98 5.39
CA CYS A 82 -6.42 4.23 3.99
C CYS A 82 -5.22 3.39 3.55
N MET A 83 -4.18 3.27 4.39
CA MET A 83 -2.98 2.48 4.10
C MET A 83 -3.32 1.01 3.95
N LEU A 84 -4.05 0.49 4.93
CA LEU A 84 -4.43 -0.91 4.95
C LEU A 84 -5.35 -1.26 3.79
N PHE A 85 -6.28 -0.36 3.44
CA PHE A 85 -7.14 -0.53 2.26
C PHE A 85 -6.33 -0.55 0.96
N LEU A 86 -5.42 0.42 0.78
CA LEU A 86 -4.52 0.47 -0.38
C LEU A 86 -3.71 -0.82 -0.51
N LEU A 87 -3.12 -1.27 0.58
CA LEU A 87 -2.21 -2.40 0.56
C LEU A 87 -2.92 -3.75 0.36
N VAL A 88 -4.08 -3.94 1.01
CA VAL A 88 -4.81 -5.22 1.01
C VAL A 88 -5.75 -5.36 -0.18
N PHE A 89 -6.35 -4.28 -0.67
CA PHE A 89 -7.32 -4.35 -1.76
C PHE A 89 -6.73 -3.85 -3.09
N LEU A 90 -6.16 -2.64 -3.11
CA LEU A 90 -5.79 -1.99 -4.36
C LEU A 90 -4.55 -2.64 -5.00
N ILE A 91 -3.50 -2.90 -4.22
CA ILE A 91 -2.25 -3.51 -4.72
C ILE A 91 -2.48 -4.90 -5.32
N PRO A 92 -3.09 -5.89 -4.62
CA PRO A 92 -3.29 -7.23 -5.18
C PRO A 92 -4.24 -7.23 -6.38
N PHE A 93 -5.26 -6.37 -6.40
CA PHE A 93 -6.09 -6.17 -7.59
C PHE A 93 -5.25 -5.73 -8.79
N TYR A 94 -4.33 -4.78 -8.56
CA TYR A 94 -3.44 -4.28 -9.60
C TYR A 94 -2.48 -5.33 -10.13
N ILE A 95 -1.88 -6.13 -9.24
CA ILE A 95 -0.96 -7.20 -9.61
C ILE A 95 -1.72 -8.26 -10.42
N ALA A 96 -2.93 -8.64 -10.00
CA ALA A 96 -3.76 -9.58 -10.76
C ALA A 96 -4.10 -9.06 -12.17
N TYR A 97 -4.49 -7.79 -12.28
CA TYR A 97 -4.77 -7.15 -13.57
C TYR A 97 -3.52 -7.12 -14.48
N LEU A 98 -2.35 -6.78 -13.91
CA LEU A 98 -1.08 -6.76 -14.64
C LEU A 98 -0.67 -8.15 -15.15
N LEU A 99 -0.79 -9.17 -14.31
CA LEU A 99 -0.47 -10.56 -14.67
C LEU A 99 -1.34 -11.03 -15.84
N LEU A 100 -2.65 -10.79 -15.75
CA LEU A 100 -3.58 -11.21 -16.81
C LEU A 100 -3.41 -10.41 -18.10
N ASN A 101 -3.11 -9.11 -18.02
CA ASN A 101 -2.81 -8.29 -19.21
C ASN A 101 -1.49 -8.68 -19.89
N THR A 102 -0.54 -9.26 -19.14
CA THR A 102 0.72 -9.78 -19.68
C THR A 102 0.50 -11.07 -20.47
N ILE A 103 -0.45 -11.90 -20.04
CA ILE A 103 -0.81 -13.14 -20.71
C ILE A 103 -1.70 -12.78 -21.90
N LYS A 104 -1.11 -12.62 -23.10
CA LYS A 104 -1.82 -12.32 -24.37
C LYS A 104 -2.86 -13.38 -24.80
N ILE A 105 -3.15 -14.39 -23.98
CA ILE A 105 -3.97 -15.56 -24.31
C ILE A 105 -5.48 -15.22 -24.36
N VAL A 106 -5.94 -14.16 -23.69
CA VAL A 106 -7.35 -13.73 -23.70
C VAL A 106 -7.45 -12.31 -24.23
N ARG A 107 -7.89 -12.15 -25.48
CA ARG A 107 -8.01 -10.84 -26.14
C ARG A 107 -9.24 -10.05 -25.69
N ASP A 108 -10.20 -10.71 -25.03
CA ASP A 108 -11.44 -10.09 -24.56
C ASP A 108 -11.32 -9.47 -23.16
N PHE A 109 -11.49 -8.15 -23.11
CA PHE A 109 -11.44 -7.35 -21.88
C PHE A 109 -12.38 -7.84 -20.77
N ARG A 110 -13.57 -8.35 -21.13
CA ARG A 110 -14.55 -8.84 -20.15
C ARG A 110 -14.07 -10.09 -19.41
N PHE A 111 -13.44 -11.02 -20.12
CA PHE A 111 -12.90 -12.23 -19.50
C PHE A 111 -11.69 -11.91 -18.64
N VAL A 112 -10.82 -11.00 -19.08
CA VAL A 112 -9.68 -10.51 -18.27
C VAL A 112 -10.16 -9.91 -16.95
N LEU A 113 -11.21 -9.08 -16.99
CA LEU A 113 -11.79 -8.48 -15.78
C LEU A 113 -12.41 -9.52 -14.85
N SER A 114 -13.19 -10.47 -15.37
CA SER A 114 -13.80 -11.54 -14.58
C SER A 114 -12.74 -12.42 -13.90
N PHE A 115 -11.71 -12.84 -14.62
CA PHE A 115 -10.60 -13.61 -14.03
C PHE A 115 -9.81 -12.79 -13.00
N THR A 116 -9.62 -11.49 -13.23
CA THR A 116 -8.98 -10.58 -12.26
C THR A 116 -9.78 -10.54 -10.96
N LEU A 117 -11.10 -10.37 -11.05
CA LEU A 117 -11.99 -10.33 -9.89
C LEU A 117 -12.03 -11.67 -9.14
N ILE A 118 -12.05 -12.80 -9.86
CA ILE A 118 -12.01 -14.14 -9.25
C ILE A 118 -10.70 -14.35 -8.48
N ALA A 119 -9.56 -14.04 -9.11
CA ALA A 119 -8.24 -14.15 -8.48
C ALA A 119 -8.12 -13.22 -7.25
N TRP A 120 -8.67 -12.01 -7.36
CA TRP A 120 -8.71 -11.05 -6.25
C TRP A 120 -9.61 -11.52 -5.10
N CYS A 121 -10.81 -12.01 -5.38
CA CYS A 121 -11.69 -12.60 -4.36
C CYS A 121 -11.04 -13.81 -3.69
N PHE A 122 -10.36 -14.65 -4.46
CA PHE A 122 -9.62 -15.79 -3.93
C PHE A 122 -8.47 -15.35 -3.00
N TYR A 123 -7.73 -14.31 -3.38
CA TYR A 123 -6.71 -13.70 -2.51
C TYR A 123 -7.32 -13.18 -1.21
N LEU A 124 -8.44 -12.45 -1.27
CA LEU A 124 -9.15 -11.95 -0.09
C LEU A 124 -9.65 -13.08 0.81
N TYR A 125 -10.10 -14.19 0.22
CA TYR A 125 -10.53 -15.36 0.97
C TYR A 125 -9.37 -16.02 1.72
N ILE A 126 -8.20 -16.19 1.07
CA ILE A 126 -6.98 -16.66 1.73
C ILE A 126 -6.56 -15.70 2.84
N PHE A 127 -6.60 -14.40 2.58
CA PHE A 127 -6.27 -13.36 3.56
C PHE A 127 -7.19 -13.42 4.79
N TRP A 128 -8.49 -13.64 4.59
CA TRP A 128 -9.45 -13.84 5.67
C TRP A 128 -9.12 -15.10 6.48
N LYS A 129 -8.87 -16.22 5.80
CA LYS A 129 -8.57 -17.51 6.42
C LYS A 129 -7.25 -17.51 7.20
N LEU A 130 -6.23 -16.81 6.71
CA LEU A 130 -4.90 -16.72 7.32
C LEU A 130 -4.88 -16.05 8.70
N GLY A 131 -5.92 -15.31 9.06
CA GLY A 131 -5.96 -14.69 10.38
C GLY A 131 -7.05 -15.19 11.32
N ASN A 132 -7.75 -16.26 10.96
CA ASN A 132 -8.47 -17.09 11.94
C ASN A 132 -7.59 -17.81 12.99
N PRO A 133 -6.27 -18.05 12.83
CA PRO A 133 -5.48 -18.77 13.83
C PRO A 133 -4.92 -17.90 14.96
N PHE A 134 -5.32 -16.62 15.12
CA PHE A 134 -4.86 -15.77 16.23
C PHE A 134 -5.90 -15.70 17.38
N PRO A 135 -5.72 -16.46 18.47
CA PRO A 135 -6.58 -16.40 19.65
C PRO A 135 -6.20 -15.22 20.55
N MET A 136 -6.45 -13.98 20.12
CA MET A 136 -6.30 -12.80 20.97
C MET A 136 -7.42 -11.79 20.70
N SER A 137 -8.55 -12.01 21.37
CA SER A 137 -9.36 -11.00 22.07
C SER A 137 -10.83 -11.40 22.06
N ASN A 138 -11.30 -11.74 23.24
CA ASN A 138 -12.63 -12.20 23.57
C ASN A 138 -13.63 -11.02 23.60
N ARG A 139 -13.75 -10.22 22.54
CA ARG A 139 -14.83 -9.23 22.34
C ARG A 139 -15.10 -9.03 20.85
N HIS A 140 -16.39 -9.02 20.50
CA HIS A 140 -16.93 -8.87 19.16
C HIS A 140 -16.46 -7.57 18.46
N GLU A 141 -15.36 -7.62 17.74
CA GLU A 141 -15.07 -6.71 16.63
C GLU A 141 -14.45 -7.54 15.50
N PHE A 142 -15.28 -8.01 14.56
CA PHE A 142 -14.88 -8.80 13.38
C PHE A 142 -13.82 -8.13 12.48
N PHE A 143 -13.35 -6.92 12.80
CA PHE A 143 -12.48 -6.08 12.00
C PHE A 143 -11.51 -5.24 12.86
N SER A 144 -11.00 -5.78 13.98
CA SER A 144 -10.06 -5.04 14.83
C SER A 144 -8.75 -4.76 14.07
N ILE A 145 -8.40 -3.47 13.95
CA ILE A 145 -7.33 -2.93 13.08
C ILE A 145 -5.98 -3.59 13.40
N GLU A 146 -5.70 -3.83 14.67
CA GLU A 146 -4.44 -4.40 15.15
C GLU A 146 -4.18 -5.79 14.58
N GLN A 147 -5.22 -6.63 14.53
CA GLN A 147 -5.12 -7.97 13.95
C GLN A 147 -4.87 -7.90 12.43
N CYS A 148 -5.48 -6.93 11.74
CA CYS A 148 -5.29 -6.76 10.31
C CYS A 148 -3.86 -6.29 9.99
N ILE A 149 -3.34 -5.32 10.76
CA ILE A 149 -1.96 -4.85 10.63
C ILE A 149 -0.97 -6.00 10.85
N SER A 150 -1.18 -6.84 11.88
CA SER A 150 -0.31 -7.99 12.14
C SER A 150 -0.28 -9.00 10.97
N ARG A 151 -1.45 -9.34 10.41
CA ARG A 151 -1.56 -10.24 9.24
C ARG A 151 -0.84 -9.68 8.02
N VAL A 152 -1.09 -8.41 7.72
CA VAL A 152 -0.45 -7.69 6.61
C VAL A 152 1.06 -7.62 6.81
N GLY A 153 1.52 -7.40 8.05
CA GLY A 153 2.94 -7.39 8.40
C GLY A 153 3.61 -8.73 8.09
N ILE A 154 3.04 -9.85 8.52
CA ILE A 154 3.59 -11.19 8.26
C ILE A 154 3.66 -11.47 6.76
N ILE A 155 2.58 -11.21 6.02
CA ILE A 155 2.53 -11.43 4.57
C ILE A 155 3.55 -10.54 3.86
N GLY A 156 3.62 -9.26 4.24
CA GLY A 156 4.54 -8.29 3.68
C GLY A 156 6.00 -8.66 3.91
N VAL A 157 6.38 -8.98 5.15
CA VAL A 157 7.74 -9.40 5.51
C VAL A 157 8.12 -10.70 4.79
N THR A 158 7.20 -11.67 4.70
CA THR A 158 7.44 -12.93 3.97
C THR A 158 7.66 -12.65 2.48
N ALA A 159 6.85 -11.79 1.86
CA ALA A 159 7.03 -11.39 0.47
C ALA A 159 8.35 -10.64 0.25
N MET A 160 8.73 -9.72 1.15
CA MET A 160 10.02 -9.02 1.10
C MET A 160 11.20 -9.99 1.20
N ALA A 161 11.13 -10.99 2.08
CA ALA A 161 12.17 -12.01 2.24
C ALA A 161 12.35 -12.83 0.95
N ILE A 162 11.24 -13.30 0.35
CA ILE A 162 11.26 -14.07 -0.90
C ILE A 162 11.84 -13.23 -2.05
N LEU A 163 11.38 -11.99 -2.22
CA LEU A 163 11.85 -11.09 -3.28
C LEU A 163 13.33 -10.74 -3.12
N SER A 164 13.80 -10.52 -1.89
CA SER A 164 15.22 -10.30 -1.60
C SER A 164 16.08 -11.51 -2.00
N GLY A 165 15.59 -12.73 -1.72
CA GLY A 165 16.23 -13.98 -2.14
C GLY A 165 16.38 -14.09 -3.67
N PHE A 166 15.31 -13.86 -4.43
CA PHE A 166 15.36 -13.87 -5.91
C PHE A 166 16.23 -12.76 -6.50
N GLY A 167 16.28 -11.58 -5.87
CA GLY A 167 17.16 -10.47 -6.26
C GLY A 167 18.64 -10.85 -6.16
N GLY A 168 19.01 -11.60 -5.12
CA GLY A 168 20.36 -12.16 -4.95
C GLY A 168 20.73 -13.18 -6.03
N MET A 169 19.78 -14.03 -6.44
CA MET A 169 20.01 -15.04 -7.48
C MET A 169 20.32 -14.43 -8.85
N LYS A 170 19.63 -13.35 -9.24
CA LYS A 170 19.90 -12.65 -10.51
C LYS A 170 21.29 -11.98 -10.52
N LYS A 171 21.76 -11.46 -9.38
CA LYS A 171 23.14 -10.94 -9.28
C LYS A 171 24.17 -12.08 -9.37
N ARG A 172 23.89 -13.25 -8.80
CA ARG A 172 24.80 -14.41 -8.82
C ARG A 172 24.94 -15.04 -10.21
N LEU A 173 23.87 -15.09 -11.00
CA LEU A 173 23.93 -15.50 -12.41
C LEU A 173 24.80 -14.56 -13.25
N LYS A 174 24.66 -13.24 -13.07
CA LYS A 174 25.44 -12.26 -13.82
C LYS A 174 26.94 -12.26 -13.47
N ILE A 175 27.32 -12.75 -12.29
CA ILE A 175 28.74 -12.91 -11.90
C ILE A 175 29.33 -14.20 -12.49
N ASN A 176 28.53 -15.25 -12.64
CA ASN A 176 28.96 -16.53 -13.20
C ASN A 176 29.05 -16.52 -14.74
N ASP A 177 28.39 -15.57 -15.41
CA ASP A 177 28.53 -15.33 -16.86
C ASP A 177 29.74 -14.43 -17.21
N ILE A 178 30.45 -13.87 -16.22
CA ILE A 178 31.63 -12.99 -16.39
C ILE A 178 32.93 -13.70 -15.95
N ALA A 179 32.83 -14.86 -15.30
CA ALA A 179 33.95 -15.72 -14.92
C ALA A 179 34.12 -16.87 -15.92
#